data_AF-A0A9D3ZPX3-F1
#
_entry.id   AF-A0A9D3ZPX3-F1
#
_cell.length_a   1.000
_cell.length_b   1.000
_cell.length_c   1.000
_cell.angle_alpha   90.00
_cell.angle_beta   90.00
_cell.angle_gamma   90.00
#
_symmetry.space_group_name_H-M   'P 1'
#
loop_
_entity.id
_entity.type
_entity.pdbx_description
1 polymer ?
#
loop_
_entity_poly.entity_id
_entity_poly.type
_entity_poly.pdbx_seq_one_letter_code
_entity_poly.pdbx_strand_id
1 'polypeptide(L)' 'MSTCKEIWNKLATTHEGTNQVKESKIHLLTLDFELFKIKLRESIKEMFDRFTDIINGLKALGKAYSNKKNDEEIAQ' A
#
# COMPACT_ATOMS: atom_id res chain seq x y z
N MET A 1 5.11 -31.68 14.23
CA MET A 1 5.30 -30.49 13.36
C MET A 1 4.06 -29.61 13.24
N SER A 2 2.85 -30.17 13.37
CA SER A 2 1.56 -29.47 13.29
C SER A 2 1.41 -28.31 14.29
N THR A 3 1.74 -28.54 15.57
CA THR A 3 1.59 -27.53 16.64
C THR A 3 2.52 -26.33 16.51
N CYS A 4 3.79 -26.53 16.13
CA CYS A 4 4.74 -25.42 15.98
C CYS A 4 4.35 -24.50 14.81
N LYS A 5 3.88 -25.09 13.69
CA LYS A 5 3.40 -24.35 12.52
C LYS A 5 2.12 -23.55 12.84
N GLU A 6 1.21 -24.12 13.62
CA GLU A 6 -0.01 -23.42 14.07
C GLU A 6 0.29 -22.26 15.02
N ILE A 7 1.20 -22.45 15.98
CA ILE A 7 1.64 -21.39 16.90
C ILE A 7 2.31 -20.26 16.12
N TRP A 8 3.20 -20.59 15.17
CA TRP A 8 3.85 -19.60 14.31
C TRP A 8 2.84 -18.85 13.43
N ASN A 9 1.92 -19.56 12.78
CA ASN A 9 0.87 -18.94 11.97
C ASN A 9 -0.01 -17.99 12.78
N LYS A 10 -0.35 -18.38 14.01
CA LYS A 10 -1.18 -17.55 14.90
C LYS A 10 -0.42 -16.32 15.37
N LEU A 11 0.86 -16.48 15.74
CA LEU A 11 1.74 -15.38 16.11
C LEU A 11 1.93 -14.39 14.95
N ALA A 12 2.24 -14.89 13.76
CA ALA A 12 2.37 -14.08 12.54
C ALA A 12 1.07 -13.36 12.19
N THR A 13 -0.07 -14.05 12.30
CA THR A 13 -1.40 -13.47 12.04
C THR A 13 -1.76 -12.37 13.05
N THR A 14 -1.43 -12.54 14.33
CA THR A 14 -1.71 -11.54 15.36
C THR A 14 -0.78 -10.32 15.28
N HIS A 15 0.49 -10.51 14.90
CA HIS A 15 1.48 -9.42 14.86
C HIS A 15 1.52 -8.67 13.52
N GLU A 16 1.43 -9.38 12.38
CA GLU A 16 1.51 -8.77 11.05
C GLU A 16 0.15 -8.60 10.35
N GLY A 17 -0.91 -9.20 10.90
CA GLY A 17 -2.19 -9.39 10.22
C GLY A 17 -2.18 -10.60 9.27
N THR A 18 -3.37 -11.05 8.85
CA THR A 18 -3.47 -12.03 7.75
C THR A 18 -3.10 -11.36 6.42
N ASN A 19 -2.69 -12.13 5.41
CA ASN A 19 -2.49 -11.62 4.04
C ASN A 19 -3.71 -10.84 3.54
N GLN A 20 -4.92 -11.24 3.95
CA GLN A 20 -6.18 -10.56 3.61
C GLN A 20 -6.27 -9.14 4.19
N VAL A 21 -5.75 -8.92 5.41
CA VAL A 21 -5.70 -7.58 6.02
C VAL A 21 -4.70 -6.70 5.26
N LYS A 22 -3.53 -7.24 4.88
CA LYS A 22 -2.55 -6.52 4.05
C LYS A 22 -3.16 -6.15 2.69
N GLU A 23 -3.80 -7.09 2.00
CA GLU A 23 -4.47 -6.86 0.71
C GLU A 23 -5.60 -5.83 0.81
N SER A 24 -6.44 -5.92 1.84
CA SER A 24 -7.53 -4.97 2.07
C SER A 24 -7.01 -3.55 2.32
N LYS A 25 -5.92 -3.42 3.09
CA LYS A 25 -5.28 -2.13 3.36
C LYS A 25 -4.63 -1.54 2.11
N ILE A 26 -4.00 -2.37 1.28
CA ILE A 26 -3.47 -1.97 -0.03
C ILE A 26 -4.61 -1.49 -0.93
N HIS A 27 -5.73 -2.20 -0.97
CA HIS A 27 -6.88 -1.81 -1.78
C HIS A 27 -7.45 -0.45 -1.35
N LEU A 28 -7.64 -0.25 -0.04
CA LEU A 28 -8.12 1.01 0.51
C LEU A 28 -7.18 2.18 0.17
N LEU A 29 -5.87 2.02 0.38
CA LEU A 29 -4.90 3.07 0.05
C LEU A 29 -4.79 3.34 -1.46
N THR A 30 -5.02 2.30 -2.29
CA THR A 30 -5.08 2.47 -3.75
C THR A 30 -6.30 3.33 -4.13
N LEU A 31 -7.45 3.05 -3.53
CA LEU A 31 -8.67 3.84 -3.73
C LEU A 31 -8.50 5.29 -3.25
N ASP A 32 -7.89 5.49 -2.08
CA ASP A 32 -7.59 6.82 -1.55
C ASP A 32 -6.66 7.62 -2.47
N PHE A 33 -5.70 6.95 -3.12
CA PHE A 33 -4.82 7.54 -4.12
C PHE A 33 -5.58 7.90 -5.41
N GLU A 34 -6.38 6.98 -5.95
CA GLU A 34 -7.17 7.19 -7.17
C GLU A 34 -8.21 8.32 -7.02
N LEU A 35 -8.81 8.44 -5.85
CA LEU A 35 -9.81 9.47 -5.53
C LEU A 35 -9.18 10.74 -4.94
N PHE A 36 -7.85 10.82 -4.86
CA PHE A 36 -7.17 11.91 -4.18
C PHE A 36 -7.44 13.24 -4.87
N LYS A 37 -7.93 14.21 -4.09
CA LYS A 37 -8.11 15.60 -4.51
C LYS A 37 -7.83 16.54 -3.35
N ILE A 38 -7.42 17.76 -3.68
CA ILE A 38 -7.30 18.84 -2.71
C ILE A 38 -8.70 19.21 -2.19
N LYS A 39 -8.83 19.38 -0.88
CA LYS A 39 -10.08 19.81 -0.25
C LYS A 39 -10.21 21.33 -0.30
N LEU A 40 -11.45 21.83 -0.27
CA LEU A 40 -11.69 23.26 -0.17
C LEU A 40 -11.13 23.76 1.17
N ARG A 41 -10.28 24.80 1.14
CA ARG A 41 -9.56 25.40 2.30
C ARG A 41 -8.40 24.57 2.85
N GLU A 42 -8.00 23.52 2.18
CA GLU A 42 -6.78 22.81 2.52
C GLU A 42 -5.55 23.55 1.98
N SER A 43 -4.54 23.73 2.81
CA SER A 43 -3.26 24.29 2.37
C SER A 43 -2.47 23.28 1.53
N ILE A 44 -1.56 23.78 0.69
CA ILE A 44 -0.68 22.92 -0.12
C ILE A 44 0.14 21.97 0.77
N LYS A 45 0.57 22.44 1.94
CA LYS A 45 1.33 21.62 2.90
C LYS A 45 0.48 20.47 3.43
N GLU A 46 -0.74 20.74 3.90
CA GLU A 46 -1.64 19.71 4.43
C GLU A 46 -2.00 18.67 3.35
N MET A 47 -2.24 19.13 2.12
CA MET A 47 -2.46 18.24 0.98
C MET A 47 -1.24 17.35 0.73
N PHE A 48 -0.05 17.91 0.74
CA PHE A 48 1.20 17.17 0.52
C PHE A 48 1.48 16.15 1.62
N ASP A 49 1.20 16.51 2.88
CA ASP A 49 1.33 15.61 4.03
C ASP A 49 0.41 14.39 3.86
N ARG A 50 -0.88 14.60 3.56
CA ARG A 50 -1.82 13.49 3.30
C ARG A 50 -1.42 12.63 2.11
N PHE A 51 -0.95 13.25 1.03
CA PHE A 51 -0.49 12.51 -0.15
C PHE A 51 0.72 11.64 0.21
N THR A 52 1.65 12.19 0.98
CA THR A 52 2.86 11.49 1.46
C THR A 52 2.48 10.31 2.35
N ASP A 53 1.50 10.44 3.22
CA ASP A 53 1.00 9.36 4.07
C ASP A 53 0.45 8.18 3.24
N ILE A 54 -0.31 8.45 2.17
CA ILE A 54 -0.84 7.42 1.28
C ILE A 54 0.30 6.68 0.58
N ILE A 55 1.25 7.42 -0.01
CA ILE A 55 2.41 6.84 -0.71
C ILE A 55 3.29 6.01 0.23
N ASN A 56 3.54 6.51 1.44
CA ASN A 56 4.33 5.79 2.44
C ASN A 56 3.62 4.53 2.93
N GLY A 57 2.29 4.58 3.11
CA GLY A 57 1.49 3.41 3.42
C GLY A 57 1.58 2.33 2.34
N LEU A 58 1.49 2.70 1.07
CA LEU A 58 1.62 1.78 -0.06
C LEU A 58 3.04 1.17 -0.15
N LYS A 59 4.08 1.99 0.03
CA LYS A 59 5.48 1.53 0.06
C LYS A 59 5.75 0.54 1.20
N ALA A 60 5.25 0.84 2.40
CA ALA A 60 5.43 -0.02 3.58
C ALA A 60 4.76 -1.39 3.42
N LEU A 61 3.68 -1.47 2.62
CA LEU A 61 2.95 -2.72 2.35
C LEU A 61 3.49 -3.47 1.12
N GLY A 62 4.61 -3.03 0.54
CA GLY A 62 5.29 -3.73 -0.56
C GLY A 62 4.68 -3.50 -1.94
N LYS A 63 3.70 -2.59 -2.10
CA LYS A 63 3.34 -2.07 -3.42
C LYS A 63 4.36 -1.02 -3.84
N ALA A 64 5.42 -1.46 -4.51
CA ALA A 64 6.31 -0.57 -5.23
C ALA A 64 5.60 -0.09 -6.51
N TYR A 65 4.98 1.09 -6.49
CA TYR A 65 4.58 1.77 -7.71
C TYR A 65 5.85 2.31 -8.38
N SER A 66 6.51 1.46 -9.16
CA SER A 66 7.53 1.91 -10.10
C SER A 66 6.82 2.60 -11.26
N ASN A 67 7.24 3.81 -11.61
CA ASN A 67 6.96 4.39 -12.93
C ASN A 67 7.66 3.50 -13.97
N LYS A 68 7.01 2.40 -14.37
CA LYS A 68 7.41 1.66 -15.55
C LYS A 68 7.11 2.56 -16.74
N LYS A 69 8.14 3.28 -17.20
CA LYS A 69 8.17 3.77 -18.57
C LYS A 69 8.06 2.55 -19.47
N ASN A 70 7.22 2.67 -20.49
CA ASN A 70 6.97 1.66 -21.50
C ASN A 70 8.28 1.39 -22.25
N ASP A 71 8.95 0.27 -21.96
CA ASP A 71 10.04 -0.27 -22.77
C ASP A 71 9.50 -1.39 -23.68
N GLU A 72 8.35 -1.15 -24.30
CA GLU A 72 7.82 -1.97 -25.41
C GLU A 72 7.65 -1.08 -26.63
N GLU A 73 8.78 -0.66 -27.21
CA GLU A 73 8.94 -0.34 -28.64
C GLU A 73 10.41 0.05 -28.86
N ILE A 74 11.23 -0.91 -29.31
CA ILE A 74 12.24 -0.83 -30.38
C ILE A 74 13.03 -2.14 -30.33
N ALA A 75 12.52 -3.12 -31.05
CA ALA A 75 13.30 -4.18 -31.70
C ALA A 75 12.45 -4.73 -32.86
N GLN A 76 12.34 -3.93 -33.91
CA GLN A 76 12.17 -4.42 -35.29
C GLN A 76 13.42 -4.04 -36.06
#